data_AF-A0A0D0PIY5-F1
#
_entry.id   AF-A0A0D0PIY5-F1
#
_cell.length_a   1.000
_cell.length_b   1.000
_cell.length_c   1.000
_cell.angle_alpha   90.00
_cell.angle_beta   90.00
_cell.angle_gamma   90.00
#
_symmetry.space_group_name_H-M   'P 1'
#
loop_
_entity.id
_entity.type
_entity.pdbx_description
1 polymer ?
#
loop_
_entity_poly.entity_id
_entity_poly.type
_entity_poly.pdbx_seq_one_letter_code
_entity_poly.pdbx_strand_id
1 'polypeptide(L)' 'MSDVRFGRINYNPARGAFQARIDIERGGHVFRYPCEVRGPLDMDEQIVRHALAAQAQAMSDSPRATFSHR' A
#
# COMPACT_ATOMS: atom_id res chain seq x y z
N MET A 1 -17.03 5.40 0.87
CA MET A 1 -16.02 4.71 1.70
C MET A 1 -15.39 3.66 0.81
N SER A 2 -14.08 3.73 0.59
CA SER A 2 -13.35 2.67 -0.14
C SER A 2 -13.09 1.52 0.83
N ASP A 3 -13.39 0.27 0.45
CA ASP A 3 -13.05 -0.90 1.26
C ASP A 3 -11.57 -1.21 1.06
N VAL A 4 -10.79 -1.25 2.15
CA VAL A 4 -9.34 -1.52 2.09
C VAL A 4 -9.09 -2.93 2.64
N ARG A 5 -8.62 -3.81 1.78
CA ARG A 5 -8.28 -5.19 2.12
C ARG A 5 -6.79 -5.40 2.11
N PHE A 6 -6.28 -5.86 3.25
CA PHE A 6 -4.88 -6.24 3.40
C PHE A 6 -4.69 -7.67 2.91
N GLY A 7 -3.83 -7.85 1.92
CA GLY A 7 -3.32 -9.15 1.54
C GLY A 7 -2.23 -9.63 2.49
N ARG A 8 -1.55 -10.71 2.09
CA ARG A 8 -0.45 -11.30 2.87
C ARG A 8 0.74 -10.34 2.93
N ILE A 9 1.14 -9.97 4.15
CA ILE A 9 2.37 -9.24 4.44
C ILE A 9 3.51 -10.25 4.50
N ASN A 10 4.59 -10.00 3.76
CA ASN A 10 5.79 -10.83 3.77
C ASN A 10 7.02 -9.95 3.99
N TYR A 11 7.94 -10.39 4.84
CA TYR A 11 9.22 -9.72 5.00
C TYR A 11 10.24 -10.27 4.00
N ASN A 12 10.93 -9.38 3.30
CA ASN A 12 12.04 -9.71 2.44
C ASN A 12 13.36 -9.33 3.12
N PRO A 13 14.10 -10.28 3.72
CA PRO A 13 15.35 -10.01 4.43
C PRO A 13 16.48 -9.55 3.50
N ALA A 14 16.47 -9.94 2.22
CA ALA A 14 17.47 -9.50 1.26
C ALA A 14 17.35 -8.01 0.91
N ARG A 15 16.13 -7.45 1.02
CA ARG A 15 15.86 -6.02 0.78
C ARG A 15 15.68 -5.21 2.06
N GLY A 16 15.59 -5.87 3.22
CA GLY A 16 15.22 -5.23 4.49
C GLY A 16 13.87 -4.52 4.41
N ALA A 17 12.87 -5.17 3.80
CA ALA A 17 11.59 -4.53 3.50
C ALA A 17 10.40 -5.47 3.67
N PHE A 18 9.33 -4.94 4.26
CA PHE A 18 8.02 -5.57 4.30
C PHE A 18 7.27 -5.28 3.02
N GLN A 19 6.76 -6.32 2.39
CA GLN A 19 5.98 -6.24 1.16
C GLN A 19 4.57 -6.74 1.46
N ALA A 20 3.58 -5.95 1.05
CA ALA A 20 2.20 -6.38 1.12
C ALA A 20 1.46 -5.98 -0.15
N ARG A 21 0.41 -6.74 -0.46
CA ARG A 21 -0.55 -6.37 -1.49
C ARG A 21 -1.76 -5.80 -0.79
N ILE A 22 -2.18 -4.61 -1.20
CA ILE A 22 -3.41 -4.01 -0.70
C ILE A 22 -4.39 -3.89 -1.86
N ASP A 23 -5.58 -4.42 -1.63
CA ASP A 23 -6.71 -4.37 -2.56
C ASP A 23 -7.66 -3.28 -2.06
N ILE A 24 -7.94 -2.29 -2.90
CA ILE A 24 -8.85 -1.18 -2.58
C ILE A 24 -10.04 -1.25 -3.51
N GLU A 25 -11.24 -1.42 -2.97
CA GLU A 25 -12.48 -1.34 -3.74
C GLU A 25 -12.97 0.11 -3.81
N ARG A 26 -13.06 0.63 -5.04
CA ARG A 26 -13.60 1.97 -5.32
C ARG A 26 -14.53 1.91 -6.52
N GLY A 27 -15.79 2.32 -6.32
CA GLY A 27 -16.77 2.42 -7.40
C GLY A 27 -17.06 1.10 -8.13
N GLY A 28 -17.01 -0.03 -7.42
CA GLY A 28 -17.21 -1.37 -8.01
C GLY A 28 -15.97 -1.96 -8.69
N HIS A 29 -14.82 -1.27 -8.65
CA HIS A 29 -13.55 -1.76 -9.17
C HIS A 29 -12.57 -2.06 -8.03
N VAL A 30 -11.90 -3.21 -8.10
CA VAL A 30 -10.82 -3.59 -7.20
C VAL A 30 -9.50 -3.12 -7.80
N PHE A 31 -8.81 -2.22 -7.12
CA PHE A 31 -7.47 -1.77 -7.48
C PHE A 31 -6.45 -2.43 -6.56
N ARG A 32 -5.46 -3.10 -7.14
CA ARG A 32 -4.42 -3.82 -6.41
C ARG A 32 -3.13 -3.04 -6.43
N TYR A 33 -2.66 -2.64 -5.25
CA TYR A 33 -1.43 -1.87 -5.07
C TYR A 33 -0.36 -2.72 -4.36
N PRO A 34 0.79 -2.98 -4.99
CA PRO A 34 1.94 -3.52 -4.30
C PRO A 34 2.60 -2.42 -3.47
N CYS A 35 2.60 -2.57 -2.16
CA CYS A 35 3.23 -1.62 -1.22
C CYS A 35 4.46 -2.27 -0.59
N GLU A 36 5.53 -1.50 -0.46
CA GLU A 36 6.74 -1.92 0.23
C GLU A 36 7.15 -0.87 1.27
N VAL A 37 7.38 -1.33 2.49
CA VAL A 37 7.87 -0.52 3.61
C VAL A 37 9.24 -1.02 3.98
N ARG A 38 10.25 -0.17 3.81
CA ARG A 38 11.62 -0.49 4.22
C ARG A 38 11.73 -0.34 5.73
N GLY A 39 12.27 -1.36 6.38
CA GLY A 39 12.39 -1.39 7.83
C GLY A 39 13.16 -2.61 8.34
N PRO A 40 13.75 -2.51 9.54
CA PRO A 40 14.33 -3.66 10.22
C PRO A 40 13.25 -4.73 10.48
N LEU A 41 13.64 -6.00 10.54
CA LEU A 41 12.70 -7.11 10.82
C LEU A 41 11.98 -6.93 12.18
N ASP A 42 12.66 -6.29 13.13
CA ASP A 42 12.16 -5.98 14.47
C ASP A 42 11.19 -4.77 14.51
N MET A 43 10.92 -4.15 13.36
CA MET A 43 9.96 -3.05 13.28
C MET A 43 8.57 -3.51 13.70
N ASP A 44 7.90 -2.69 14.49
CA ASP A 44 6.57 -2.99 15.00
C ASP A 44 5.57 -3.27 13.87
N GLU A 45 4.86 -4.39 13.97
CA GLU A 45 3.91 -4.83 12.94
C GLU A 45 2.80 -3.79 12.72
N GLN A 46 2.37 -3.08 13.76
CA GLN A 46 1.35 -2.04 13.65
C GLN A 46 1.88 -0.86 12.84
N ILE A 47 3.14 -0.48 13.02
CA ILE A 47 3.80 0.58 12.22
C ILE A 47 3.88 0.17 10.76
N VAL A 48 4.30 -1.07 10.48
CA VAL A 48 4.38 -1.60 9.11
C VAL A 48 2.99 -1.61 8.46
N ARG A 49 1.96 -2.09 9.16
CA ARG A 49 0.58 -2.10 8.66
C ARG A 49 0.05 -0.70 8.40
N HIS A 50 0.28 0.25 9.32
CA HIS A 50 -0.11 1.64 9.14
C HIS A 50 0.58 2.28 7.93
N ALA A 51 1.88 2.05 7.75
CA ALA A 51 2.63 2.59 6.63
C ALA A 51 2.15 2.00 5.28
N LEU A 52 1.90 0.68 5.22
CA LEU A 52 1.34 0.03 4.04
C LEU A 52 -0.06 0.57 3.70
N ALA A 53 -0.92 0.69 4.72
CA ALA A 53 -2.27 1.23 4.57
C ALA A 53 -2.23 2.67 4.04
N ALA A 54 -1.41 3.52 4.66
CA ALA A 54 -1.24 4.91 4.27
C ALA A 54 -0.69 5.04 2.84
N GLN A 55 0.25 4.19 2.45
CA GLN A 55 0.81 4.19 1.10
C GLN A 55 -0.23 3.77 0.05
N ALA A 56 -0.97 2.68 0.29
CA ALA A 56 -2.02 2.23 -0.61
C ALA A 56 -3.15 3.27 -0.71
N GLN A 57 -3.50 3.88 0.42
CA GLN A 57 -4.53 4.91 0.46
C GLN A 57 -4.08 6.17 -0.26
N ALA A 58 -2.83 6.62 -0.08
CA ALA A 58 -2.25 7.72 -0.84
C ALA A 58 -2.20 7.41 -2.35
N MET A 59 -1.85 6.18 -2.75
CA MET A 59 -1.85 5.76 -4.15
C MET A 59 -3.25 5.70 -4.77
N SER A 60 -4.26 5.31 -4.00
CA SER A 60 -5.65 5.31 -4.44
C SER A 60 -6.24 6.71 -4.46
N ASP A 61 -5.95 7.52 -3.44
CA ASP A 61 -6.48 8.86 -3.26
C ASP A 61 -5.82 9.88 -4.17
N SER A 62 -4.56 9.65 -4.57
CA SER A 62 -3.92 10.39 -5.65
C SER A 62 -4.75 10.20 -6.92
N PRO A 63 -5.57 11.19 -7.32
CA PRO A 63 -6.16 11.16 -8.65
C PRO A 63 -4.95 11.25 -9.56
N ARG A 64 -4.83 10.37 -10.56
CA ARG A 64 -3.85 10.51 -11.63
C ARG A 64 -3.89 11.97 -12.06
N ALA A 65 -2.90 12.75 -11.62
CA ALA A 65 -2.80 14.17 -11.90
C ALA A 65 -2.53 14.22 -13.38
N THR A 66 -3.62 14.25 -14.14
CA THR A 66 -3.59 14.39 -15.58
C THR A 66 -3.28 15.87 -15.76
N PHE A 67 -2.03 16.23 -15.53
CA PHE A 67 -1.46 17.48 -16.02
C PHE A 67 -1.41 17.34 -17.54
N SER A 68 -2.56 17.47 -18.20
CA SER A 68 -2.60 17.88 -19.61
C SER A 68 -2.15 19.33 -19.63
N HIS A 69 -0.86 19.53 -19.91
CA HIS A 69 -0.35 20.85 -20.28
C HIS A 69 -1.03 21.26 -21.59
N ARG A 70 -1.65 22.44 -21.59
CA ARG A 70 -2.31 23.04 -22.76
C ARG A 70 -1.32 23.86 -23.56
#